data_AF-A0A2S0UR32-F1
#
_entry.id   AF-A0A2S0UR32-F1
#
_cell.length_a   1.000
_cell.length_b   1.000
_cell.length_c   1.000
_cell.angle_alpha   90.00
_cell.angle_beta   90.00
_cell.angle_gamma   90.00
#
_symmetry.space_group_name_H-M   'P 1'
#
loop_
_entity.id
_entity.type
_entity.pdbx_description
1 polymer ?
#
loop_
_entity_poly.entity_id
_entity_poly.type
_entity_poly.pdbx_seq_one_letter_code
_entity_poly.pdbx_strand_id
1 'polypeptide(L)'
;MENWQFWLAAAAIGLAVAASLLRAGFRARADVGPAASYDLQVYRDQLSAVDSDLARGTLAPDEADRLRTEISRRLLGADRTAQASAAPARSGRLAALAVTLPILAGAYVVYDRIGAPGYPDLPLAARLAMSDDLRAKRPPQAEMEAAVPAPAAPAPVDPAFAKLMDELRAAVKARPDDRQGLELLAANEARLGNLAAARQAMERLVTLKGTGATAEDHAALGELMVMAADGRVSPEAEAELTKALRLDAANPTARYYYGLMAAQVGRFDRTFALWQPLLDSPADAPWVAPIRAQIEDVAMRAGINFTLPEAKGPDAGAVAAARDMTPEARQEMITGMVAQLSERLAAEGGEVEDWAKLITSLGVLDRKDEAQKIYAEALVKFEGRESEQGFLKEAALNAGLTP
;
A
#
# COMPACT_ATOMS: atom_id res chain seq x y z
N MET A 1 27.20 -10.94 -13.75
CA MET A 1 28.50 -11.11 -13.05
C MET A 1 28.26 -12.06 -11.91
N GLU A 2 29.10 -13.08 -11.78
CA GLU A 2 28.87 -14.29 -10.97
C GLU A 2 28.56 -13.97 -9.49
N ASN A 3 27.41 -14.43 -9.01
CA ASN A 3 26.88 -14.24 -7.65
C ASN A 3 27.73 -14.93 -6.55
N TRP A 4 28.95 -15.39 -6.86
CA TRP A 4 29.81 -16.11 -5.92
C TRP A 4 30.25 -15.23 -4.74
N GLN A 5 30.37 -13.91 -4.96
CA GLN A 5 30.73 -12.94 -3.92
C GLN A 5 29.65 -12.87 -2.83
N PHE A 6 28.37 -12.89 -3.21
CA PHE A 6 27.25 -12.92 -2.27
C PHE A 6 27.29 -14.19 -1.41
N TRP A 7 27.42 -15.36 -2.05
CA TRP A 7 27.48 -16.63 -1.34
C TRP A 7 28.68 -16.73 -0.40
N LEU A 8 29.84 -16.21 -0.81
CA LEU A 8 31.03 -16.17 0.03
C LEU A 8 30.85 -15.26 1.24
N ALA A 9 30.25 -14.07 1.05
CA ALA A 9 29.94 -13.16 2.15
C ALA A 9 28.90 -13.76 3.12
N ALA A 10 27.81 -14.35 2.59
CA ALA A 10 26.77 -15.00 3.38
C ALA A 10 27.34 -16.18 4.20
N ALA A 11 28.18 -17.02 3.58
CA ALA A 11 28.85 -18.12 4.26
C ALA A 11 29.81 -17.61 5.35
N ALA A 12 30.60 -16.57 5.06
CA ALA A 12 31.52 -15.97 6.02
C ALA A 12 30.79 -15.40 7.25
N ILE A 13 29.69 -14.67 7.03
CA ILE A 13 28.84 -14.13 8.10
C ILE A 13 28.20 -15.26 8.90
N GLY A 14 27.61 -16.26 8.23
CA GLY A 14 27.00 -17.42 8.88
C GLY A 14 28.00 -18.19 9.76
N LEU A 15 29.21 -18.42 9.26
CA LEU A 15 30.29 -19.06 10.00
C LEU A 15 30.77 -18.19 11.18
N ALA A 16 30.89 -16.87 11.00
CA ALA A 16 31.29 -15.96 12.07
C ALA A 16 30.27 -15.93 13.21
N VAL A 17 28.96 -15.89 12.90
CA VAL A 17 27.89 -15.96 13.89
C VAL A 17 27.89 -17.32 14.59
N ALA A 18 27.98 -18.42 13.84
CA ALA A 18 28.06 -19.76 14.42
C ALA A 18 29.27 -19.91 15.36
N ALA A 19 30.46 -19.46 14.93
CA ALA A 19 31.66 -19.48 15.75
C ALA A 19 31.52 -18.63 17.03
N SER A 20 30.85 -17.48 16.93
CA SER A 20 30.59 -16.59 18.08
C SER A 20 29.65 -17.23 19.10
N LEU A 21 28.56 -17.85 18.63
CA LEU A 21 27.60 -18.57 19.47
C LEU A 21 28.25 -19.79 20.13
N LEU A 22 29.03 -20.57 19.38
CA LEU A 22 29.79 -21.70 19.92
C LEU A 22 30.78 -21.24 20.99
N ARG A 23 31.54 -20.17 20.72
CA ARG A 23 32.48 -19.58 21.68
C ARG A 23 31.78 -19.09 22.95
N ALA A 24 30.63 -18.43 22.83
CA ALA A 24 29.85 -17.96 23.97
C ALA A 24 29.32 -19.13 24.81
N GLY A 25 28.78 -20.17 24.17
CA GLY A 25 28.33 -21.39 24.85
C GLY A 25 29.46 -22.12 25.57
N PHE A 26 30.67 -22.13 25.01
CA PHE A 26 31.84 -22.71 25.68
C PHE A 26 32.35 -21.87 26.85
N ARG A 27 32.24 -20.53 26.80
CA ARG A 27 32.60 -19.65 27.93
C ARG A 27 31.61 -19.76 29.09
N ALA A 28 30.30 -19.71 28.81
CA ALA A 28 29.27 -19.81 29.85
C ALA A 28 29.37 -21.12 30.66
N ARG A 29 29.77 -22.22 30.02
CA ARG A 29 29.99 -23.51 30.68
C ARG A 29 31.30 -23.59 31.50
N ALA A 30 32.25 -22.68 31.24
CA ALA A 30 33.50 -22.58 31.99
C ALA A 30 33.35 -21.70 33.23
N ASP A 31 32.54 -20.64 33.17
CA ASP A 31 32.30 -19.71 34.29
C ASP A 31 31.36 -20.31 35.35
N VAL A 32 30.40 -21.16 34.95
CA VAL A 32 29.63 -21.98 35.89
C VAL A 32 30.45 -23.22 36.25
N GLY A 33 31.41 -23.05 37.16
CA GLY A 33 32.12 -24.18 37.76
C GLY A 33 31.13 -25.19 38.36
N PRO A 34 31.39 -26.51 38.32
CA PRO A 34 30.47 -27.50 38.88
C PRO A 34 30.20 -27.17 40.36
N ALA A 35 28.95 -27.20 40.82
CA ALA A 35 28.61 -26.96 42.24
C ALA A 35 29.48 -27.80 43.21
N ALA A 36 29.84 -29.02 42.78
CA ALA A 36 30.76 -29.90 43.49
C ALA A 36 32.15 -29.31 43.76
N SER A 37 32.65 -28.39 42.92
CA SER A 37 33.95 -27.72 43.12
C SER A 37 33.92 -26.68 44.26
N TYR A 38 32.77 -26.05 44.50
CA TYR A 38 32.55 -25.14 45.61
C TYR A 38 32.41 -25.92 46.93
N ASP A 39 31.64 -27.02 46.91
CA ASP A 39 31.48 -27.91 48.06
C ASP A 39 32.82 -28.50 48.54
N LEU A 40 33.73 -28.82 47.62
CA LEU A 40 35.09 -29.30 47.94
C LEU A 40 35.92 -28.27 48.71
N GLN A 41 35.80 -26.98 48.38
CA GLN A 41 36.49 -25.91 49.12
C GLN A 41 35.89 -25.74 50.52
N VAL A 42 34.56 -25.72 50.62
CA VAL A 42 33.84 -25.60 51.89
C VAL A 42 34.20 -26.75 52.85
N TYR A 43 34.26 -28.00 52.38
CA TYR A 43 34.65 -29.13 53.23
C TYR A 43 36.12 -29.10 53.67
N ARG A 44 37.03 -28.54 52.87
CA ARG A 44 38.44 -28.33 53.27
C ARG A 44 38.55 -27.26 54.34
N ASP A 45 37.81 -26.17 54.18
CA ASP A 45 37.77 -25.10 55.16
C ASP A 45 37.17 -25.60 56.49
N GLN A 46 36.12 -26.41 56.43
CA GLN A 46 35.54 -27.06 57.61
C GLN A 46 36.52 -28.00 58.33
N LEU A 47 37.35 -28.76 57.61
CA LEU A 47 38.42 -29.56 58.23
C LEU A 47 39.44 -28.67 58.95
N SER A 48 39.87 -27.58 58.31
CA SER A 48 40.82 -26.63 58.92
C SER A 48 40.24 -25.90 60.15
N ALA A 49 38.93 -25.66 60.16
CA ALA A 49 38.23 -25.09 61.29
C ALA A 49 38.17 -26.06 62.47
N VAL A 50 37.87 -27.35 62.21
CA VAL A 50 37.92 -28.40 63.25
C VAL A 50 39.33 -28.51 63.85
N ASP A 51 40.38 -28.43 63.02
CA ASP A 51 41.77 -28.44 63.51
C ASP A 51 42.09 -27.23 64.40
N SER A 52 41.59 -26.05 64.02
CA SER A 52 41.77 -24.81 64.78
C SER A 52 41.00 -24.82 66.10
N ASP A 53 39.78 -25.36 66.13
CA ASP A 53 38.95 -25.48 67.33
C ASP A 53 39.50 -26.52 68.32
N LEU A 54 40.06 -27.61 67.81
CA LEU A 54 40.80 -28.57 68.64
C LEU A 54 42.04 -27.92 69.27
N ALA A 55 42.80 -27.13 68.51
CA ALA A 55 43.98 -26.42 69.01
C ALA A 55 43.64 -25.33 70.04
N ARG A 56 42.46 -24.71 69.93
CA ARG A 56 41.93 -23.73 70.89
C ARG A 56 41.31 -24.36 72.14
N GLY A 57 41.18 -25.69 72.19
CA GLY A 57 40.55 -26.41 73.30
C GLY A 57 39.04 -26.20 73.40
N THR A 58 38.40 -25.67 72.36
CA THR A 58 36.95 -25.43 72.30
C THR A 58 36.16 -26.68 71.89
N LEU A 59 36.85 -27.73 71.43
CA LEU A 59 36.27 -28.99 70.97
C LEU A 59 36.99 -30.16 71.65
N ALA A 60 36.22 -31.15 72.13
CA ALA A 60 36.80 -32.34 72.75
C ALA A 60 37.52 -33.21 71.68
N PRO A 61 38.65 -33.87 72.02
CA PRO A 61 39.44 -34.64 71.05
C PRO A 61 38.65 -35.76 70.34
N ASP A 62 37.76 -36.43 71.07
CA ASP A 62 36.91 -37.51 70.55
C ASP A 62 35.80 -36.99 69.63
N GLU A 63 35.29 -35.78 69.88
CA GLU A 63 34.34 -35.10 68.98
C GLU A 63 35.04 -34.61 67.69
N ALA A 64 36.27 -34.10 67.80
CA ALA A 64 37.06 -33.66 66.65
C ALA A 64 37.36 -34.81 65.68
N ASP A 65 37.71 -35.99 66.19
CA ASP A 65 38.00 -37.17 65.35
C ASP A 65 36.76 -37.70 64.63
N ARG A 66 35.59 -37.63 65.28
CA ARG A 66 34.30 -37.97 64.64
C ARG A 66 33.95 -37.00 63.52
N LEU A 67 34.06 -35.69 63.77
CA LEU A 67 33.77 -34.66 62.78
C LEU A 67 34.73 -34.73 61.58
N ARG A 68 36.03 -34.91 61.81
CA ARG A 68 37.01 -35.11 60.74
C ARG A 68 36.65 -36.30 59.85
N THR A 69 36.23 -37.41 60.45
CA THR A 69 35.87 -38.63 59.71
C THR A 69 34.62 -38.41 58.86
N GLU A 70 33.60 -37.74 59.39
CA GLU A 70 32.37 -37.45 58.66
C GLU A 70 32.59 -36.45 57.52
N ILE A 71 33.30 -35.34 57.79
CA ILE A 71 33.61 -34.32 56.79
C ILE A 71 34.52 -34.90 55.69
N SER A 72 35.52 -35.71 56.05
CA SER A 72 36.38 -36.40 55.07
C SER A 72 35.60 -37.38 54.21
N ARG A 73 34.62 -38.10 54.77
CA ARG A 73 33.73 -38.98 54.00
C ARG A 73 32.88 -38.18 53.01
N ARG A 74 32.33 -37.04 53.44
CA ARG A 74 31.55 -36.13 52.57
C ARG A 74 32.42 -35.52 51.47
N LEU A 75 33.65 -35.11 51.79
CA LEU A 75 34.65 -34.60 50.85
C LEU A 75 34.97 -35.63 49.76
N LEU A 76 35.23 -36.89 50.14
CA LEU A 76 35.49 -37.97 49.18
C LEU A 76 34.25 -38.30 48.32
N GLY A 77 33.04 -38.18 48.87
CA GLY A 77 31.79 -38.31 48.12
C GLY A 77 31.59 -37.20 47.09
N ALA A 78 31.89 -35.95 47.47
CA ALA A 78 31.83 -34.79 46.59
C ALA A 78 32.90 -34.87 45.48
N ASP A 79 34.11 -35.33 45.79
CA ASP A 79 35.21 -35.50 44.82
C ASP A 79 34.87 -36.57 43.76
N ARG A 80 34.31 -37.71 44.18
CA ARG A 80 33.82 -38.73 43.23
C ARG A 80 32.71 -38.18 42.33
N THR A 81 31.80 -37.37 42.87
CA THR A 81 30.71 -36.76 42.10
C THR A 81 31.22 -35.70 41.13
N ALA A 82 32.23 -34.92 41.52
CA ALA A 82 32.92 -33.96 40.66
C ALA A 82 33.65 -34.65 39.50
N GLN A 83 34.38 -35.74 39.78
CA GLN A 83 35.09 -36.54 38.77
C GLN A 83 34.12 -37.23 37.80
N ALA A 84 32.97 -37.72 38.28
CA ALA A 84 31.93 -38.32 37.43
C ALA A 84 31.20 -37.29 36.56
N SER A 85 31.08 -36.03 37.02
CA SER A 85 30.43 -34.94 36.29
C SER A 85 31.34 -34.23 35.29
N ALA A 86 32.65 -34.50 35.33
CA ALA A 86 33.63 -33.99 34.37
C ALA A 86 33.53 -34.75 33.03
N ALA A 87 32.41 -34.59 32.33
CA ALA A 87 32.28 -35.09 30.96
C ALA A 87 33.34 -34.43 30.05
N PRO A 88 33.99 -35.17 29.13
CA PRO A 88 35.07 -34.62 28.32
C PRO A 88 34.53 -33.53 27.38
N ALA A 89 35.18 -32.36 27.37
CA ALA A 89 34.80 -31.19 26.55
C ALA A 89 34.61 -31.48 25.04
N ARG A 90 35.12 -32.62 24.53
CA ARG A 90 34.88 -33.13 23.18
C ARG A 90 33.41 -33.48 22.91
N SER A 91 32.65 -33.98 23.89
CA SER A 91 31.24 -34.38 23.69
C SER A 91 30.33 -33.16 23.44
N GLY A 92 30.55 -32.07 24.18
CA GLY A 92 29.83 -30.81 23.99
C GLY A 92 30.13 -30.14 22.64
N ARG A 93 31.36 -30.25 22.14
CA ARG A 93 31.75 -29.72 20.81
C ARG A 93 31.12 -30.49 19.67
N LEU A 94 31.09 -31.82 19.75
CA LEU A 94 30.45 -32.68 18.76
C LEU A 94 28.93 -32.48 18.74
N ALA A 95 28.29 -32.37 19.91
CA ALA A 95 26.86 -32.08 20.01
C ALA A 95 26.51 -30.72 19.38
N ALA A 96 27.33 -29.69 19.61
CA ALA A 96 27.08 -28.38 19.04
C ALA A 96 27.25 -28.37 17.50
N LEU A 97 28.30 -29.01 16.97
CA LEU A 97 28.48 -29.19 15.53
C LEU A 97 27.34 -30.00 14.89
N ALA A 98 26.88 -31.06 15.57
CA ALA A 98 25.78 -31.91 15.11
C ALA A 98 24.43 -31.17 15.03
N VAL A 99 24.27 -30.05 15.75
CA VAL A 99 23.08 -29.19 15.64
C VAL A 99 23.29 -28.09 14.61
N THR A 100 24.46 -27.44 14.59
CA THR A 100 24.71 -26.30 13.69
C THR A 100 24.76 -26.69 12.22
N LEU A 101 25.39 -27.82 11.88
CA LEU A 101 25.53 -28.24 10.47
C LEU A 101 24.18 -28.56 9.81
N PRO A 102 23.25 -29.34 10.43
CA PRO A 102 21.92 -29.54 9.86
C PRO A 102 21.12 -28.26 9.72
N ILE A 103 21.26 -27.29 10.63
CA ILE A 103 20.57 -26.00 10.51
C ILE A 103 21.06 -25.24 9.27
N LEU A 104 22.37 -25.15 9.05
CA LEU A 104 22.94 -24.46 7.88
C LEU A 104 22.58 -25.19 6.57
N ALA A 105 22.68 -26.52 6.56
CA ALA A 105 22.29 -27.34 5.40
C ALA A 105 20.79 -27.23 5.12
N GLY A 106 19.96 -27.26 6.17
CA GLY A 106 18.51 -27.08 6.08
C GLY A 106 18.15 -25.70 5.55
N ALA A 107 18.79 -24.63 6.03
CA ALA A 107 18.59 -23.27 5.54
C ALA A 107 18.94 -23.16 4.04
N TYR A 108 20.04 -23.78 3.62
CA TYR A 108 20.41 -23.85 2.21
C TYR A 108 19.36 -24.59 1.37
N VAL A 109 18.91 -25.78 1.80
CA VAL A 109 17.88 -26.55 1.09
C VAL A 109 16.55 -25.80 1.01
N VAL A 110 16.15 -25.12 2.10
CA VAL A 110 14.94 -24.30 2.11
C VAL A 110 15.06 -23.14 1.11
N TYR A 111 16.18 -22.44 1.08
CA TYR A 111 16.42 -21.37 0.12
C TYR A 111 16.48 -21.88 -1.33
N ASP A 112 17.10 -23.03 -1.56
CA ASP A 112 17.15 -23.65 -2.89
C ASP A 112 15.76 -24.05 -3.40
N ARG A 113 14.85 -24.46 -2.50
CA ARG A 113 13.48 -24.87 -2.84
C ARG A 113 12.48 -23.73 -2.98
N ILE A 114 12.61 -22.67 -2.18
CA ILE A 114 11.60 -21.59 -2.06
C ILE A 114 12.15 -20.24 -2.54
N GLY A 115 13.47 -20.05 -2.49
CA GLY A 115 14.11 -18.83 -2.95
C GLY A 115 14.18 -18.74 -4.47
N ALA A 116 14.90 -17.72 -4.94
CA ALA A 116 15.13 -17.49 -6.36
C ALA A 116 16.63 -17.54 -6.69
N PRO A 117 17.26 -18.75 -6.70
CA PRO A 117 18.66 -18.89 -7.06
C PRO A 117 18.95 -18.30 -8.44
N GLY A 118 19.97 -17.46 -8.55
CA GLY A 118 20.37 -16.83 -9.81
C GLY A 118 19.59 -15.56 -10.18
N TYR A 119 18.62 -15.14 -9.38
CA TYR A 119 17.95 -13.85 -9.59
C TYR A 119 18.94 -12.70 -9.29
N PRO A 120 19.15 -11.76 -10.22
CA PRO A 120 20.07 -10.65 -10.03
C PRO A 120 19.47 -9.57 -9.12
N ASP A 121 20.32 -8.75 -8.49
CA ASP A 121 19.94 -7.74 -7.49
C ASP A 121 19.14 -6.53 -8.06
N LEU A 122 18.65 -6.60 -9.31
CA LEU A 122 17.88 -5.59 -10.07
C LEU A 122 18.03 -4.14 -9.54
N PRO A 123 19.22 -3.54 -9.67
CA PRO A 123 19.47 -2.19 -9.16
C PRO A 123 18.53 -1.19 -9.82
N LEU A 124 18.27 -0.06 -9.15
CA LEU A 124 17.29 0.94 -9.60
C LEU A 124 17.49 1.35 -11.06
N ALA A 125 18.74 1.62 -11.47
CA ALA A 125 19.06 1.98 -12.85
C ALA A 125 18.67 0.89 -13.87
N ALA A 126 18.88 -0.39 -13.54
CA ALA A 126 18.46 -1.50 -14.40
C ALA A 126 16.93 -1.59 -14.49
N ARG A 127 16.22 -1.39 -13.38
CA ARG A 127 14.74 -1.39 -13.37
C ARG A 127 14.16 -0.24 -14.20
N LEU A 128 14.77 0.94 -14.14
CA LEU A 128 14.38 2.07 -14.97
C LEU A 128 14.61 1.79 -16.45
N ALA A 129 15.78 1.23 -16.82
CA ALA A 129 16.06 0.85 -18.20
C ALA A 129 15.10 -0.24 -18.73
N MET A 130 14.74 -1.23 -17.91
CA MET A 130 13.72 -2.23 -18.24
C MET A 130 12.35 -1.59 -18.46
N SER A 131 11.98 -0.63 -17.62
CA SER A 131 10.74 0.12 -17.76
C SER A 131 10.69 0.93 -19.06
N ASP A 132 11.78 1.63 -19.40
CA ASP A 132 11.88 2.40 -20.63
C ASP A 132 11.82 1.49 -21.87
N ASP A 133 12.46 0.31 -21.81
CA ASP A 133 12.38 -0.72 -22.85
C ASP A 133 10.96 -1.26 -23.03
N LEU A 134 10.26 -1.58 -21.93
CA LEU A 134 8.84 -1.96 -21.96
C LEU A 134 7.97 -0.85 -22.57
N ARG A 135 8.19 0.40 -22.15
CA ARG A 135 7.45 1.57 -22.67
C ARG A 135 7.67 1.76 -24.17
N ALA A 136 8.89 1.54 -24.66
CA ALA A 136 9.24 1.67 -26.08
C ALA A 136 8.73 0.52 -26.96
N LYS A 137 8.62 -0.70 -26.40
CA LYS A 137 8.17 -1.91 -27.13
C LYS A 137 6.65 -2.10 -27.17
N ARG A 138 5.87 -1.19 -26.60
CA ARG A 138 4.40 -1.28 -26.68
C ARG A 138 3.94 -1.21 -28.14
N PRO A 139 3.03 -2.11 -28.58
CA PRO A 139 2.51 -2.08 -29.94
C PRO A 139 1.70 -0.80 -30.21
N PRO A 140 1.56 -0.40 -31.49
CA PRO A 140 0.72 0.74 -31.87
C PRO A 140 -0.76 0.46 -31.57
N GLN A 141 -1.55 1.54 -31.44
CA GLN A 141 -2.97 1.47 -31.11
C GLN A 141 -3.76 0.48 -31.99
N ALA A 142 -3.58 0.54 -33.31
CA ALA A 142 -4.31 -0.30 -34.25
C ALA A 142 -4.03 -1.81 -34.07
N GLU A 143 -2.81 -2.17 -33.70
CA GLU A 143 -2.44 -3.56 -33.42
C GLU A 143 -3.06 -4.04 -32.11
N MET A 144 -3.07 -3.19 -31.07
CA MET A 144 -3.75 -3.50 -29.81
C MET A 144 -5.26 -3.69 -30.03
N GLU A 145 -5.92 -2.79 -30.77
CA GLU A 145 -7.35 -2.88 -31.09
C GLU A 145 -7.69 -4.16 -31.85
N ALA A 146 -6.87 -4.52 -32.85
CA ALA A 146 -7.08 -5.74 -33.63
C ALA A 146 -6.88 -7.03 -32.82
N ALA A 147 -6.09 -6.97 -31.74
CA ALA A 147 -5.87 -8.10 -30.84
C ALA A 147 -7.01 -8.30 -29.82
N VAL A 148 -7.91 -7.32 -29.66
CA VAL A 148 -9.07 -7.45 -28.76
C VAL A 148 -10.07 -8.43 -29.38
N PRO A 149 -10.44 -9.52 -28.67
CA PRO A 149 -11.45 -10.45 -29.16
C PRO A 149 -12.79 -9.76 -29.37
N ALA A 150 -13.44 -10.03 -30.50
CA ALA A 150 -14.80 -9.56 -30.73
C ALA A 150 -15.75 -10.13 -29.65
N PRO A 151 -16.71 -9.34 -29.14
CA PRO A 151 -17.70 -9.84 -28.20
C PRO A 151 -18.44 -11.04 -28.77
N ALA A 152 -18.64 -12.09 -27.95
CA ALA A 152 -19.31 -13.31 -28.38
C ALA A 152 -20.77 -13.09 -28.84
N ALA A 153 -21.44 -12.07 -28.30
CA ALA A 153 -22.71 -11.56 -28.78
C ALA A 153 -22.82 -10.06 -28.49
N PRO A 154 -23.33 -9.25 -29.44
CA PRO A 154 -23.65 -7.86 -29.15
C PRO A 154 -24.74 -7.78 -28.09
N ALA A 155 -24.60 -6.84 -27.15
CA ALA A 155 -25.64 -6.58 -26.17
C ALA A 155 -26.96 -6.24 -26.89
N PRO A 156 -28.12 -6.71 -26.39
CA PRO A 156 -29.40 -6.35 -26.99
C PRO A 156 -29.59 -4.84 -26.94
N VAL A 157 -29.74 -4.23 -28.11
CA VAL A 157 -29.97 -2.80 -28.29
C VAL A 157 -31.45 -2.57 -28.60
N ASP A 158 -32.04 -1.53 -28.01
CA ASP A 158 -33.38 -1.10 -28.38
C ASP A 158 -33.46 -0.80 -29.90
N PRO A 159 -34.42 -1.36 -30.65
CA PRO A 159 -34.51 -1.19 -32.10
C PRO A 159 -34.67 0.27 -32.55
N ALA A 160 -35.35 1.12 -31.77
CA ALA A 160 -35.48 2.53 -32.08
C ALA A 160 -34.14 3.25 -31.90
N PHE A 161 -33.38 2.92 -30.85
CA PHE A 161 -32.04 3.45 -30.65
C PHE A 161 -31.08 2.99 -31.76
N ALA A 162 -31.13 1.72 -32.17
CA ALA A 162 -30.33 1.20 -33.26
C ALA A 162 -30.60 1.97 -34.58
N LYS A 163 -31.86 2.26 -34.88
CA LYS A 163 -32.25 3.08 -36.04
C LYS A 163 -31.68 4.50 -35.95
N LEU A 164 -31.80 5.16 -34.79
CA LEU A 164 -31.23 6.50 -34.57
C LEU A 164 -29.71 6.51 -34.78
N MET A 165 -29.03 5.44 -34.38
CA MET A 165 -27.60 5.30 -34.60
C MET A 165 -27.23 5.14 -36.07
N ASP A 166 -28.02 4.40 -36.84
CA ASP A 166 -27.81 4.30 -38.29
C ASP A 166 -28.02 5.64 -39.00
N GLU A 167 -29.04 6.40 -38.58
CA GLU A 167 -29.28 7.78 -39.06
C GLU A 167 -28.12 8.71 -38.69
N LEU A 168 -27.60 8.63 -37.46
CA LEU A 168 -26.46 9.42 -37.00
C LEU A 168 -25.18 9.10 -37.80
N ARG A 169 -24.88 7.81 -38.00
CA ARG A 169 -23.74 7.37 -38.83
C ARG A 169 -23.85 7.89 -40.26
N ALA A 170 -25.04 7.81 -40.86
CA ALA A 170 -25.29 8.34 -42.20
C ALA A 170 -25.13 9.86 -42.26
N ALA A 171 -25.64 10.59 -41.25
CA ALA A 171 -25.53 12.04 -41.15
C ALA A 171 -24.07 12.50 -41.03
N VAL A 172 -23.28 11.87 -40.15
CA VAL A 172 -21.85 12.17 -39.99
C VAL A 172 -21.06 11.81 -41.25
N LYS A 173 -21.40 10.71 -41.93
CA LYS A 173 -20.78 10.37 -43.22
C LYS A 173 -21.07 11.43 -44.30
N ALA A 174 -22.29 11.98 -44.33
CA ALA A 174 -22.66 13.03 -45.26
C ALA A 174 -22.03 14.40 -44.91
N ARG A 175 -21.77 14.64 -43.61
CA ARG A 175 -21.15 15.86 -43.10
C ARG A 175 -19.96 15.51 -42.18
N PRO A 176 -18.80 15.13 -42.74
CA PRO A 176 -17.66 14.62 -41.95
C PRO A 176 -16.99 15.68 -41.07
N ASP A 177 -17.35 16.96 -41.26
CA ASP A 177 -16.81 18.09 -40.50
C ASP A 177 -17.82 18.65 -39.46
N ASP A 178 -18.98 17.99 -39.33
CA ASP A 178 -20.01 18.35 -38.34
C ASP A 178 -19.55 17.95 -36.93
N ARG A 179 -18.98 18.92 -36.21
CA ARG A 179 -18.42 18.71 -34.86
C ARG A 179 -19.43 18.14 -33.88
N GLN A 180 -20.67 18.64 -33.90
CA GLN A 180 -21.73 18.15 -33.02
C GLN A 180 -22.12 16.71 -33.38
N GLY A 181 -22.21 16.42 -34.68
CA GLY A 181 -22.44 15.06 -35.16
C GLY A 181 -21.35 14.08 -34.70
N LEU A 182 -20.08 14.48 -34.78
CA LEU A 182 -18.94 13.66 -34.34
C LEU A 182 -18.93 13.43 -32.82
N GLU A 183 -19.26 14.45 -32.03
CA GLU A 183 -19.36 14.34 -30.57
C GLU A 183 -20.47 13.35 -30.17
N LEU A 184 -21.66 13.48 -30.77
CA LEU A 184 -22.77 12.55 -30.55
C LEU A 184 -22.40 11.14 -31.00
N LEU A 185 -21.71 10.99 -32.14
CA LEU A 185 -21.30 9.68 -32.64
C LEU A 185 -20.30 9.02 -31.69
N ALA A 186 -19.29 9.76 -31.23
CA ALA A 186 -18.30 9.25 -30.28
C ALA A 186 -18.95 8.73 -29.00
N ALA A 187 -19.80 9.55 -28.37
CA ALA A 187 -20.46 9.19 -27.12
C ALA A 187 -21.40 7.98 -27.25
N ASN A 188 -22.21 7.93 -28.32
CA ASN A 188 -23.18 6.86 -28.48
C ASN A 188 -22.54 5.54 -28.95
N GLU A 189 -21.50 5.59 -29.80
CA GLU A 189 -20.75 4.38 -30.16
C GLU A 189 -20.01 3.79 -28.94
N ALA A 190 -19.46 4.65 -28.06
CA ALA A 190 -18.83 4.19 -26.83
C ALA A 190 -19.85 3.49 -25.92
N ARG A 191 -21.07 4.05 -25.81
CA ARG A 191 -22.17 3.44 -25.06
C ARG A 191 -22.62 2.09 -25.62
N LEU A 192 -22.54 1.91 -26.94
CA LEU A 192 -22.80 0.63 -27.60
C LEU A 192 -21.65 -0.39 -27.49
N GLY A 193 -20.50 0.01 -26.92
CA GLY A 193 -19.30 -0.81 -26.88
C GLY A 193 -18.52 -0.84 -28.20
N ASN A 194 -18.90 -0.03 -29.20
CA ASN A 194 -18.19 0.10 -30.47
C ASN A 194 -17.00 1.07 -30.32
N LEU A 195 -16.05 0.71 -29.45
CA LEU A 195 -14.98 1.59 -28.99
C LEU A 195 -14.07 2.08 -30.11
N ALA A 196 -13.78 1.25 -31.12
CA ALA A 196 -13.00 1.65 -32.29
C ALA A 196 -13.72 2.75 -33.11
N ALA A 197 -15.04 2.65 -33.30
CA ALA A 197 -15.83 3.67 -33.99
C ALA A 197 -15.91 4.96 -33.17
N ALA A 198 -16.09 4.84 -31.85
CA ALA A 198 -16.11 5.96 -30.93
C ALA A 198 -14.80 6.75 -30.96
N ARG A 199 -13.67 6.05 -30.87
CA ARG A 199 -12.33 6.63 -30.99
C ARG A 199 -12.15 7.36 -32.33
N GLN A 200 -12.51 6.74 -33.45
CA GLN A 200 -12.36 7.36 -34.78
C GLN A 200 -13.16 8.67 -34.89
N ALA A 201 -14.39 8.70 -34.36
CA ALA A 201 -15.21 9.91 -34.34
C ALA A 201 -14.57 11.00 -33.46
N MET A 202 -14.09 10.64 -32.26
CA MET A 202 -13.42 11.57 -31.34
C MET A 202 -12.09 12.09 -31.93
N GLU A 203 -11.30 11.24 -32.57
CA GLU A 203 -10.04 11.62 -33.22
C GLU A 203 -10.28 12.65 -34.33
N ARG A 204 -11.34 12.44 -35.13
CA ARG A 204 -11.75 13.41 -36.15
C ARG A 204 -12.20 14.73 -35.51
N LEU A 205 -12.97 14.67 -34.42
CA LEU A 205 -13.41 15.86 -33.69
C LEU A 205 -12.23 16.68 -33.17
N VAL A 206 -11.27 16.03 -32.50
CA VAL A 206 -10.04 16.66 -31.99
C VAL A 206 -9.24 17.28 -33.14
N THR A 207 -9.10 16.56 -34.25
CA THR A 207 -8.42 17.08 -35.46
C THR A 207 -9.10 18.34 -35.99
N LEU A 208 -10.43 18.38 -36.04
CA LEU A 208 -11.20 19.55 -36.52
C LEU A 208 -11.17 20.72 -35.55
N LYS A 209 -11.03 20.47 -34.26
CA LYS A 209 -10.84 21.51 -33.24
C LYS A 209 -9.43 22.12 -33.33
N GLY A 210 -8.43 21.33 -33.73
CA GLY A 210 -7.05 21.80 -33.93
C GLY A 210 -6.49 22.39 -32.64
N THR A 211 -5.99 23.62 -32.69
CA THR A 211 -5.48 24.34 -31.50
C THR A 211 -6.56 24.71 -30.49
N GLY A 212 -7.85 24.60 -30.85
CA GLY A 212 -8.98 24.82 -29.96
C GLY A 212 -9.45 23.58 -29.21
N ALA A 213 -8.79 22.43 -29.36
CA ALA A 213 -9.08 21.23 -28.57
C ALA A 213 -8.69 21.45 -27.10
N THR A 214 -9.58 21.07 -26.17
CA THR A 214 -9.35 21.27 -24.73
C THR A 214 -8.57 20.11 -24.11
N ALA A 215 -8.21 20.24 -22.82
CA ALA A 215 -7.61 19.14 -22.08
C ALA A 215 -8.56 17.93 -22.02
N GLU A 216 -9.86 18.17 -21.85
CA GLU A 216 -10.92 17.16 -21.79
C GLU A 216 -11.07 16.42 -23.12
N ASP A 217 -10.98 17.12 -24.25
CA ASP A 217 -11.03 16.50 -25.58
C ASP A 217 -9.90 15.47 -25.76
N HIS A 218 -8.68 15.86 -25.40
CA HIS A 218 -7.51 15.00 -25.46
C HIS A 218 -7.57 13.85 -24.44
N ALA A 219 -8.06 14.11 -23.21
CA ALA A 219 -8.21 13.10 -22.19
C ALA A 219 -9.27 12.05 -22.58
N ALA A 220 -10.41 12.48 -23.12
CA ALA A 220 -11.47 11.60 -23.59
C ALA A 220 -11.05 10.77 -24.80
N LEU A 221 -10.27 11.34 -25.73
CA LEU A 221 -9.68 10.57 -26.83
C LEU A 221 -8.70 9.51 -26.31
N GLY A 222 -7.81 9.88 -25.38
CA GLY A 222 -6.88 8.95 -24.74
C GLY A 222 -7.60 7.82 -24.00
N GLU A 223 -8.65 8.14 -23.25
CA GLU A 223 -9.52 7.15 -22.59
C GLU A 223 -10.14 6.17 -23.59
N LEU A 224 -10.77 6.67 -24.67
CA LEU A 224 -11.36 5.81 -25.70
C LEU A 224 -10.32 4.90 -26.36
N MET A 225 -9.11 5.40 -26.60
CA MET A 225 -8.00 4.58 -27.09
C MET A 225 -7.63 3.46 -26.10
N VAL A 226 -7.52 3.76 -24.82
CA VAL A 226 -7.22 2.76 -23.78
C VAL A 226 -8.32 1.71 -23.69
N MET A 227 -9.59 2.13 -23.71
CA MET A 227 -10.73 1.21 -23.68
C MET A 227 -10.76 0.32 -24.92
N ALA A 228 -10.54 0.89 -26.11
CA ALA A 228 -10.51 0.14 -27.37
C ALA A 228 -9.36 -0.89 -27.42
N ALA A 229 -8.32 -0.70 -26.60
CA ALA A 229 -7.17 -1.59 -26.45
C ALA A 229 -7.26 -2.49 -25.20
N ASP A 230 -8.47 -2.75 -24.70
CA ASP A 230 -8.74 -3.61 -23.52
C ASP A 230 -7.94 -3.17 -22.27
N GLY A 231 -7.92 -1.86 -22.01
CA GLY A 231 -7.25 -1.26 -20.86
C GLY A 231 -5.74 -1.05 -21.04
N ARG A 232 -5.14 -1.42 -22.18
CA ARG A 232 -3.72 -1.19 -22.46
C ARG A 232 -3.48 0.23 -22.98
N VAL A 233 -2.46 0.92 -22.47
CA VAL A 233 -2.13 2.28 -22.93
C VAL A 233 -1.09 2.22 -24.06
N SER A 234 -1.54 2.45 -25.29
CA SER A 234 -0.69 2.55 -26.48
C SER A 234 0.18 3.81 -26.48
N PRO A 235 1.22 3.87 -27.34
CA PRO A 235 1.99 5.09 -27.57
C PRO A 235 1.13 6.28 -28.02
N GLU A 236 0.11 6.06 -28.84
CA GLU A 236 -0.81 7.08 -29.34
C GLU A 236 -1.73 7.60 -28.23
N ALA A 237 -2.29 6.70 -27.41
CA ALA A 237 -3.09 7.07 -26.24
C ALA A 237 -2.26 7.91 -25.27
N GLU A 238 -1.02 7.49 -25.00
CA GLU A 238 -0.09 8.25 -24.16
C GLU A 238 0.20 9.65 -24.72
N ALA A 239 0.32 9.80 -26.04
CA ALA A 239 0.53 11.10 -26.67
C ALA A 239 -0.66 12.05 -26.43
N GLU A 240 -1.89 11.55 -26.53
CA GLU A 240 -3.10 12.33 -26.25
C GLU A 240 -3.23 12.68 -24.76
N LEU A 241 -3.00 11.72 -23.86
CA LEU A 241 -3.00 11.95 -22.41
C LEU A 241 -1.91 12.97 -22.01
N THR A 242 -0.76 12.95 -22.68
CA THR A 242 0.30 13.93 -22.46
C THR A 242 -0.11 15.33 -22.92
N LYS A 243 -0.83 15.46 -24.04
CA LYS A 243 -1.38 16.76 -24.47
C LYS A 243 -2.40 17.28 -23.45
N ALA A 244 -3.30 16.42 -22.97
CA ALA A 244 -4.25 16.76 -21.92
C ALA A 244 -3.55 17.30 -20.67
N LEU A 245 -2.54 16.59 -20.16
CA LEU A 245 -1.78 17.01 -18.97
C LEU A 245 -0.94 18.28 -19.18
N ARG A 246 -0.58 18.63 -20.42
CA ARG A 246 0.08 19.91 -20.72
C ARG A 246 -0.89 21.08 -20.71
N LEU A 247 -2.14 20.86 -21.14
CA LEU A 247 -3.19 21.87 -21.15
C LEU A 247 -3.77 22.07 -19.74
N ASP A 248 -4.01 20.98 -19.03
CA ASP A 248 -4.42 20.95 -17.63
C ASP A 248 -3.69 19.84 -16.88
N ALA A 249 -2.71 20.23 -16.07
CA ALA A 249 -1.93 19.30 -15.26
C ALA A 249 -2.76 18.62 -14.17
N ALA A 250 -3.94 19.14 -13.83
CA ALA A 250 -4.88 18.59 -12.84
C ALA A 250 -5.94 17.64 -13.42
N ASN A 251 -6.00 17.49 -14.76
CA ASN A 251 -7.04 16.71 -15.42
C ASN A 251 -7.08 15.27 -14.88
N PRO A 252 -8.19 14.86 -14.22
CA PRO A 252 -8.21 13.61 -13.46
C PRO A 252 -8.18 12.37 -14.36
N THR A 253 -8.90 12.40 -15.50
CA THR A 253 -8.90 11.32 -16.49
C THR A 253 -7.50 11.09 -17.04
N ALA A 254 -6.81 12.17 -17.42
CA ALA A 254 -5.47 12.08 -17.97
C ALA A 254 -4.44 11.57 -16.94
N ARG A 255 -4.54 12.03 -15.67
CA ARG A 255 -3.72 11.52 -14.57
C ARG A 255 -3.95 10.05 -14.30
N TYR A 256 -5.21 9.61 -14.29
CA TYR A 256 -5.56 8.20 -14.07
C TYR A 256 -4.94 7.30 -15.13
N TYR A 257 -5.20 7.56 -16.41
CA TYR A 257 -4.72 6.71 -17.50
C TYR A 257 -3.21 6.83 -17.75
N TYR A 258 -2.60 8.01 -17.55
CA TYR A 258 -1.13 8.11 -17.59
C TYR A 258 -0.49 7.34 -16.41
N GLY A 259 -1.11 7.36 -15.23
CA GLY A 259 -0.71 6.55 -14.09
C GLY A 259 -0.86 5.04 -14.35
N LEU A 260 -1.92 4.63 -15.05
CA LEU A 260 -2.14 3.25 -15.50
C LEU A 260 -1.03 2.81 -16.46
N MET A 261 -0.67 3.64 -17.43
CA MET A 261 0.47 3.39 -18.33
C MET A 261 1.76 3.19 -17.54
N ALA A 262 2.03 4.11 -16.60
CA ALA A 262 3.19 4.02 -15.72
C ALA A 262 3.20 2.69 -14.94
N ALA A 263 2.05 2.22 -14.45
CA ALA A 263 1.94 0.94 -13.74
C ALA A 263 2.23 -0.24 -14.67
N GLN A 264 1.68 -0.23 -15.89
CA GLN A 264 1.88 -1.26 -16.91
C GLN A 264 3.36 -1.44 -17.29
N VAL A 265 4.16 -0.38 -17.22
CA VAL A 265 5.60 -0.41 -17.49
C VAL A 265 6.46 -0.48 -16.21
N GLY A 266 5.85 -0.73 -15.05
CA GLY A 266 6.55 -0.93 -13.76
C GLY A 266 7.01 0.34 -13.04
N ARG A 267 6.54 1.52 -13.44
CA ARG A 267 6.79 2.83 -12.78
C ARG A 267 5.77 3.12 -11.70
N PHE A 268 5.71 2.26 -10.69
CA PHE A 268 4.82 2.41 -9.54
C PHE A 268 5.08 3.72 -8.76
N ASP A 269 6.32 4.22 -8.78
CA ASP A 269 6.69 5.53 -8.25
C ASP A 269 5.92 6.67 -8.91
N ARG A 270 5.79 6.63 -10.24
CA ARG A 270 5.01 7.63 -11.00
C ARG A 270 3.52 7.39 -10.88
N THR A 271 3.08 6.13 -10.90
CA THR A 271 1.67 5.77 -10.70
C THR A 271 1.16 6.32 -9.38
N PHE A 272 1.89 6.08 -8.28
CA PHE A 272 1.51 6.59 -6.96
C PHE A 272 1.37 8.11 -6.96
N ALA A 273 2.38 8.83 -7.49
CA ALA A 273 2.37 10.29 -7.55
C ALA A 273 1.19 10.86 -8.36
N LEU A 274 0.72 10.14 -9.39
CA LEU A 274 -0.41 10.55 -10.22
C LEU A 274 -1.77 10.18 -9.61
N TRP A 275 -1.86 9.04 -8.92
CA TRP A 275 -3.11 8.50 -8.39
C TRP A 275 -3.45 8.99 -6.99
N GLN A 276 -2.46 9.25 -6.12
CA GLN A 276 -2.72 9.69 -4.75
C GLN A 276 -3.59 10.96 -4.70
N PRO A 277 -3.34 12.02 -5.49
CA PRO A 277 -4.18 13.22 -5.48
C PRO A 277 -5.62 12.96 -5.97
N LEU A 278 -5.84 11.90 -6.76
CA LEU A 278 -7.16 11.55 -7.26
C LEU A 278 -8.05 10.93 -6.19
N LEU A 279 -7.50 10.53 -5.03
CA LEU A 279 -8.28 10.04 -3.89
C LEU A 279 -9.15 11.14 -3.25
N ASP A 280 -8.83 12.41 -3.47
CA ASP A 280 -9.65 13.54 -3.03
C ASP A 280 -10.84 13.84 -3.97
N SER A 281 -10.98 13.07 -5.07
CA SER A 281 -12.15 13.15 -5.95
C SER A 281 -13.42 12.62 -5.26
N PRO A 282 -14.62 12.97 -5.77
CA PRO A 282 -15.87 12.37 -5.31
C PRO A 282 -15.83 10.83 -5.33
N ALA A 283 -16.48 10.20 -4.36
CA ALA A 283 -16.43 8.73 -4.19
C ALA A 283 -16.98 7.94 -5.39
N ASP A 284 -17.86 8.55 -6.19
CA ASP A 284 -18.45 7.99 -7.40
C ASP A 284 -17.65 8.27 -8.68
N ALA A 285 -16.53 9.01 -8.59
CA ALA A 285 -15.67 9.24 -9.73
C ALA A 285 -15.11 7.91 -10.27
N PRO A 286 -15.11 7.69 -11.60
CA PRO A 286 -14.80 6.36 -12.19
C PRO A 286 -13.43 5.79 -11.79
N TRP A 287 -12.46 6.65 -11.50
CA TRP A 287 -11.11 6.26 -11.12
C TRP A 287 -10.92 5.98 -9.62
N VAL A 288 -11.83 6.43 -8.74
CA VAL A 288 -11.60 6.33 -7.28
C VAL A 288 -11.61 4.88 -6.81
N ALA A 289 -12.63 4.11 -7.18
CA ALA A 289 -12.72 2.69 -6.82
C ALA A 289 -11.50 1.87 -7.30
N PRO A 290 -11.08 1.92 -8.58
CA PRO A 290 -9.91 1.17 -9.04
C PRO A 290 -8.60 1.67 -8.43
N ILE A 291 -8.46 2.97 -8.14
CA ILE A 291 -7.27 3.48 -7.43
C ILE A 291 -7.23 2.94 -6.01
N ARG A 292 -8.32 3.05 -5.24
CA ARG A 292 -8.38 2.56 -3.85
C ARG A 292 -8.06 1.07 -3.76
N ALA A 293 -8.50 0.27 -4.74
CA ALA A 293 -8.23 -1.16 -4.80
C ALA A 293 -6.75 -1.51 -5.03
N GLN A 294 -5.94 -0.60 -5.57
CA GLN A 294 -4.58 -0.89 -6.05
C GLN A 294 -3.49 -0.04 -5.40
N ILE A 295 -3.82 1.14 -4.87
CA ILE A 295 -2.83 2.17 -4.51
C ILE A 295 -1.88 1.74 -3.37
N GLU A 296 -2.30 0.86 -2.47
CA GLU A 296 -1.43 0.30 -1.43
C GLU A 296 -0.36 -0.65 -2.01
N ASP A 297 -0.74 -1.52 -2.96
CA ASP A 297 0.24 -2.37 -3.69
C ASP A 297 1.17 -1.50 -4.54
N VAL A 298 0.64 -0.48 -5.21
CA VAL A 298 1.45 0.50 -5.95
C VAL A 298 2.45 1.19 -5.02
N ALA A 299 2.02 1.65 -3.85
CA ALA A 299 2.89 2.30 -2.87
C ALA A 299 3.97 1.33 -2.35
N MET A 300 3.60 0.09 -2.00
CA MET A 300 4.53 -0.95 -1.57
C MET A 300 5.61 -1.19 -2.64
N ARG A 301 5.23 -1.36 -3.91
CA ARG A 301 6.16 -1.57 -5.03
C ARG A 301 7.03 -0.35 -5.32
N ALA A 302 6.53 0.84 -5.02
CA ALA A 302 7.29 2.08 -5.08
C ALA A 302 8.24 2.27 -3.88
N GLY A 303 8.15 1.43 -2.84
CA GLY A 303 8.89 1.60 -1.59
C GLY A 303 8.37 2.75 -0.72
N ILE A 304 7.10 3.11 -0.88
CA ILE A 304 6.43 4.19 -0.15
C ILE A 304 5.56 3.55 0.93
N ASN A 305 5.78 3.95 2.19
CA ASN A 305 4.89 3.59 3.28
C ASN A 305 3.63 4.46 3.18
N PHE A 306 2.54 3.87 2.74
CA PHE A 306 1.24 4.52 2.59
C PHE A 306 0.15 3.63 3.19
N THR A 307 -0.80 4.26 3.88
CA THR A 307 -2.01 3.62 4.37
C THR A 307 -3.19 4.32 3.74
N LEU A 308 -4.09 3.55 3.14
CA LEU A 308 -5.25 4.13 2.48
C LEU A 308 -6.16 4.83 3.51
N PRO A 309 -6.51 6.12 3.32
CA PRO A 309 -7.45 6.80 4.20
C PRO A 309 -8.86 6.24 4.03
N GLU A 310 -9.68 6.31 5.08
CA GLU A 310 -11.10 5.95 5.01
C GLU A 310 -11.81 6.74 3.90
N ALA A 311 -12.81 6.12 3.27
CA ALA A 311 -13.52 6.73 2.16
C ALA A 311 -14.30 7.96 2.65
N LYS A 312 -14.11 9.11 2.00
CA LYS A 312 -14.90 10.31 2.26
C LYS A 312 -16.22 10.20 1.49
N GLY A 313 -17.34 10.08 2.21
CA GLY A 313 -18.69 10.10 1.64
C GLY A 313 -19.28 8.71 1.37
N PRO A 314 -20.54 8.66 0.87
CA PRO A 314 -21.23 7.40 0.57
C PRO A 314 -20.47 6.61 -0.49
N ASP A 315 -20.38 5.29 -0.32
CA ASP A 315 -19.77 4.45 -1.35
C ASP A 315 -20.61 4.46 -2.65
N ALA A 316 -20.00 4.01 -3.75
CA ALA A 316 -20.66 4.00 -5.06
C ALA A 316 -21.97 3.17 -5.08
N GLY A 317 -22.09 2.15 -4.21
CA GLY A 317 -23.30 1.36 -4.03
C GLY A 317 -24.42 2.16 -3.37
N ALA A 318 -24.10 2.93 -2.34
CA ALA A 318 -25.02 3.85 -1.68
C ALA A 318 -25.49 4.96 -2.64
N VAL A 319 -24.60 5.49 -3.48
CA VAL A 319 -24.97 6.47 -4.52
C VAL A 319 -25.87 5.85 -5.60
N ALA A 320 -25.57 4.63 -6.05
CA ALA A 320 -26.41 3.92 -7.01
C ALA A 320 -27.80 3.61 -6.44
N ALA A 321 -27.86 3.11 -5.20
CA ALA A 321 -29.13 2.87 -4.50
C ALA A 321 -29.97 4.15 -4.36
N ALA A 322 -29.32 5.29 -4.10
CA ALA A 322 -29.99 6.59 -4.03
C ALA A 322 -30.64 7.02 -5.36
N ARG A 323 -30.14 6.56 -6.51
CA ARG A 323 -30.73 6.85 -7.83
C ARG A 323 -32.07 6.15 -8.02
N ASP A 324 -32.23 4.97 -7.42
CA ASP A 324 -33.44 4.16 -7.51
C ASP A 324 -34.50 4.52 -6.44
N MET A 325 -34.16 5.41 -5.49
CA MET A 325 -35.08 5.91 -4.47
C MET A 325 -36.12 6.90 -5.05
N THR A 326 -37.32 6.92 -4.46
CA THR A 326 -38.31 7.97 -4.75
C THR A 326 -37.78 9.34 -4.32
N PRO A 327 -38.29 10.44 -4.91
CA PRO A 327 -37.89 11.80 -4.52
C PRO A 327 -38.05 12.06 -3.01
N GLU A 328 -39.10 11.55 -2.40
CA GLU A 328 -39.40 11.72 -0.97
C GLU A 328 -38.39 10.95 -0.10
N ALA A 329 -38.10 9.69 -0.45
CA ALA A 329 -37.14 8.88 0.29
C ALA A 329 -35.71 9.43 0.15
N ARG A 330 -35.37 9.98 -1.02
CA ARG A 330 -34.10 10.69 -1.24
C ARG A 330 -34.00 11.95 -0.40
N GLN A 331 -35.09 12.71 -0.29
CA GLN A 331 -35.15 13.92 0.54
C GLN A 331 -34.98 13.61 2.03
N GLU A 332 -35.61 12.55 2.53
CA GLU A 332 -35.47 12.08 3.91
C GLU A 332 -34.03 11.63 4.20
N MET A 333 -33.42 10.87 3.29
CA MET A 333 -32.03 10.46 3.38
C MET A 333 -31.08 11.68 3.42
N ILE A 334 -31.26 12.66 2.53
CA ILE A 334 -30.45 13.89 2.50
C ILE A 334 -30.61 14.65 3.82
N THR A 335 -31.83 14.78 4.33
CA THR A 335 -32.10 15.45 5.61
C THR A 335 -31.37 14.76 6.77
N GLY A 336 -31.36 13.42 6.81
CA GLY A 336 -30.63 12.63 7.79
C GLY A 336 -29.11 12.81 7.69
N MET A 337 -28.54 12.77 6.48
CA MET A 337 -27.10 12.99 6.26
C MET A 337 -26.65 14.39 6.70
N VAL A 338 -27.46 15.42 6.40
CA VAL A 338 -27.18 16.80 6.82
C VAL A 338 -27.27 16.95 8.34
N ALA A 339 -28.23 16.30 8.99
CA ALA A 339 -28.33 16.28 10.45
C ALA A 339 -27.09 15.62 11.08
N GLN A 340 -26.66 14.47 10.57
CA GLN A 340 -25.46 13.78 11.06
C GLN A 340 -24.18 14.60 10.86
N LEU A 341 -24.04 15.28 9.71
CA LEU A 341 -22.92 16.19 9.45
C LEU A 341 -22.94 17.36 10.45
N SER A 342 -24.11 17.95 10.71
CA SER A 342 -24.28 19.03 11.68
C SER A 342 -23.91 18.58 13.10
N GLU A 343 -24.37 17.41 13.54
CA GLU A 343 -24.05 16.86 14.86
C GLU A 343 -22.55 16.58 15.02
N ARG A 344 -21.93 15.95 14.01
CA ARG A 344 -20.48 15.69 14.00
C ARG A 344 -19.68 17.00 14.10
N LEU A 345 -20.02 18.00 13.28
CA LEU A 345 -19.31 19.29 13.30
C LEU A 345 -19.48 20.05 14.61
N ALA A 346 -20.63 19.94 15.25
CA ALA A 346 -20.88 20.50 16.57
C ALA A 346 -20.06 19.79 17.68
N ALA A 347 -19.93 18.46 17.60
CA ALA A 347 -19.24 17.66 18.62
C ALA A 347 -17.71 17.66 18.46
N GLU A 348 -17.22 17.43 17.26
CA GLU A 348 -15.79 17.16 16.97
C GLU A 348 -15.12 18.34 16.25
N GLY A 349 -15.91 19.25 15.67
CA GLY A 349 -15.40 20.22 14.72
C GLY A 349 -15.10 19.60 13.35
N GLY A 350 -14.41 20.36 12.51
CA GLY A 350 -14.07 19.94 11.16
C GLY A 350 -13.37 21.05 10.40
N GLU A 351 -12.83 20.68 9.24
CA GLU A 351 -12.16 21.60 8.31
C GLU A 351 -13.17 22.55 7.64
N VAL A 352 -12.68 23.66 7.09
CA VAL A 352 -13.54 24.71 6.50
C VAL A 352 -14.45 24.17 5.39
N GLU A 353 -14.00 23.16 4.66
CA GLU A 353 -14.75 22.48 3.61
C GLU A 353 -15.98 21.75 4.14
N ASP A 354 -15.91 21.18 5.33
CA ASP A 354 -17.05 20.48 5.92
C ASP A 354 -18.11 21.47 6.41
N TRP A 355 -17.69 22.62 6.95
CA TRP A 355 -18.59 23.72 7.31
C TRP A 355 -19.26 24.32 6.07
N ALA A 356 -18.49 24.58 5.01
CA ALA A 356 -19.01 25.05 3.73
C ALA A 356 -20.05 24.07 3.15
N LYS A 357 -19.75 22.77 3.13
CA LYS A 357 -20.69 21.73 2.68
C LYS A 357 -22.00 21.76 3.47
N LEU A 358 -21.94 21.91 4.80
CA LEU A 358 -23.14 21.99 5.63
C LEU A 358 -23.99 23.23 5.28
N ILE A 359 -23.37 24.39 5.14
CA ILE A 359 -24.03 25.65 4.76
C ILE A 359 -24.74 25.51 3.41
N THR A 360 -24.04 25.01 2.39
CA THR A 360 -24.61 24.82 1.05
C THR A 360 -25.74 23.78 1.05
N SER A 361 -25.57 22.68 1.80
CA SER A 361 -26.60 21.64 1.89
C SER A 361 -27.88 22.14 2.55
N LEU A 362 -27.78 22.94 3.62
CA LEU A 362 -28.92 23.57 4.27
C LEU A 362 -29.62 24.59 3.34
N GLY A 363 -28.85 25.32 2.53
CA GLY A 363 -29.40 26.22 1.50
C GLY A 363 -30.22 25.49 0.45
N VAL A 364 -29.73 24.33 -0.05
CA VAL A 364 -30.46 23.48 -1.01
C VAL A 364 -31.75 22.91 -0.42
N LEU A 365 -31.76 22.63 0.88
CA LEU A 365 -32.95 22.18 1.61
C LEU A 365 -33.92 23.32 1.98
N ASP A 366 -33.66 24.55 1.55
CA ASP A 366 -34.37 25.79 1.90
C ASP A 366 -34.41 26.07 3.43
N ARG A 367 -33.45 25.52 4.18
CA ARG A 367 -33.26 25.74 5.64
C ARG A 367 -32.33 26.91 5.90
N LYS A 368 -32.64 28.07 5.31
CA LYS A 368 -31.74 29.24 5.28
C LYS A 368 -31.43 29.83 6.65
N ASP A 369 -32.40 29.83 7.56
CA ASP A 369 -32.21 30.33 8.93
C ASP A 369 -31.17 29.50 9.71
N GLU A 370 -31.14 28.19 9.46
CA GLU A 370 -30.17 27.28 10.07
C GLU A 370 -28.81 27.44 9.40
N ALA A 371 -28.78 27.54 8.07
CA ALA A 371 -27.56 27.79 7.31
C ALA A 371 -26.87 29.09 7.76
N GLN A 372 -27.64 30.15 8.04
CA GLN A 372 -27.12 31.42 8.55
C GLN A 372 -26.46 31.27 9.93
N LYS A 373 -27.04 30.47 10.82
CA LYS A 373 -26.46 30.19 12.14
C LYS A 373 -25.16 29.42 12.03
N ILE A 374 -25.13 28.37 11.20
CA ILE A 374 -23.92 27.58 10.94
C ILE A 374 -22.82 28.44 10.31
N TYR A 375 -23.17 29.32 9.37
CA TYR A 375 -22.22 30.27 8.79
C TYR A 375 -21.62 31.22 9.83
N ALA A 376 -22.45 31.81 10.70
CA ALA A 376 -21.96 32.67 11.77
C ALA A 376 -21.06 31.93 12.76
N GLU A 377 -21.41 30.69 13.12
CA GLU A 377 -20.59 29.83 13.97
C GLU A 377 -19.23 29.50 13.31
N ALA A 378 -19.25 29.15 12.02
CA ALA A 378 -18.05 28.88 11.26
C ALA A 378 -17.11 30.11 11.21
N LEU A 379 -17.65 31.32 10.98
CA LEU A 379 -16.83 32.54 10.97
C LEU A 379 -16.09 32.78 12.29
N VAL A 380 -16.75 32.53 13.42
CA VAL A 380 -16.13 32.61 14.76
C VAL A 380 -15.06 31.54 14.91
N LYS A 381 -15.32 30.31 14.45
CA LYS A 381 -14.38 29.18 14.57
C LYS A 381 -13.10 29.38 13.75
N PHE A 382 -13.20 30.05 12.60
CA PHE A 382 -12.08 30.37 11.71
C PHE A 382 -11.62 31.83 11.82
N GLU A 383 -11.85 32.49 12.97
CA GLU A 383 -11.41 33.88 13.19
C GLU A 383 -9.90 34.04 13.00
N GLY A 384 -9.51 35.11 12.29
CA GLY A 384 -8.11 35.41 11.96
C GLY A 384 -7.54 34.61 10.78
N ARG A 385 -8.35 33.76 10.14
CA ARG A 385 -7.96 32.99 8.95
C ARG A 385 -8.70 33.48 7.70
N GLU A 386 -8.16 34.53 7.07
CA GLU A 386 -8.84 35.27 5.99
C GLU A 386 -9.21 34.41 4.77
N SER A 387 -8.37 33.43 4.41
CA SER A 387 -8.64 32.54 3.28
C SER A 387 -9.85 31.64 3.53
N GLU A 388 -9.92 31.04 4.72
CA GLU A 388 -11.00 30.15 5.16
C GLU A 388 -12.31 30.93 5.35
N GLN A 389 -12.25 32.13 5.91
CA GLN A 389 -13.44 33.01 6.00
C GLN A 389 -13.93 33.46 4.62
N GLY A 390 -13.01 33.73 3.68
CA GLY A 390 -13.35 34.01 2.27
C GLY A 390 -14.07 32.83 1.62
N PHE A 391 -13.60 31.61 1.85
CA PHE A 391 -14.23 30.39 1.35
C PHE A 391 -15.63 30.15 1.93
N LEU A 392 -15.82 30.39 3.23
CA LEU A 392 -17.15 30.30 3.87
C LEU A 392 -18.14 31.33 3.31
N LYS A 393 -17.66 32.54 3.01
CA LYS A 393 -18.47 33.59 2.40
C LYS A 393 -19.00 33.20 1.02
N GLU A 394 -18.16 32.56 0.21
CA GLU A 394 -18.58 32.02 -1.09
C GLU A 394 -19.63 30.91 -0.93
N ALA A 395 -19.44 30.00 0.03
CA ALA A 395 -20.40 28.95 0.34
C ALA A 395 -21.76 29.53 0.79
N ALA A 396 -21.76 30.60 1.59
CA ALA A 396 -22.96 31.29 2.04
C ALA A 396 -23.70 31.98 0.88
N LEU A 397 -22.97 32.66 -0.02
CA LEU A 397 -23.55 33.25 -1.23
C LEU A 397 -24.20 32.19 -2.13
N ASN A 398 -23.52 31.06 -2.34
CA ASN A 398 -24.04 29.94 -3.12
C ASN A 398 -25.28 29.30 -2.47
N ALA A 399 -25.40 29.37 -1.15
CA ALA A 399 -26.58 28.93 -0.39
C ALA A 399 -27.73 29.96 -0.39
N GLY A 400 -27.57 31.12 -1.04
CA GLY A 400 -28.56 32.20 -1.07
C GLY A 400 -28.67 32.98 0.24
N LEU A 401 -27.61 32.97 1.05
CA LEU A 401 -27.52 33.70 2.32
C LEU A 401 -26.96 35.10 2.13
N THR A 402 -27.14 35.95 3.15
CA THR A 402 -26.51 37.27 3.21
C THR A 402 -25.25 37.17 4.07
N PRO A 403 -24.05 37.22 3.47
CA PRO A 403 -22.79 36.99 4.18
C PRO A 403 -22.30 38.15 5.04
#